data_AF-A0A3S5Y7W2-F1
#
_entry.id   AF-A0A3S5Y7W2-F1
#
_cell.length_a   1.000
_cell.length_b   1.000
_cell.length_c   1.000
_cell.angle_alpha   90.00
_cell.angle_beta   90.00
_cell.angle_gamma   90.00
#
_symmetry.space_group_name_H-M   'P 1'
#
loop_
_entity.id
_entity.type
_entity.pdbx_description
1 polymer ?
#
loop_
_entity_poly.entity_id
_entity_poly.type
_entity_poly.pdbx_seq_one_letter_code
_entity_poly.pdbx_strand_id
1 'polypeptide(L)'
;MKKIIATALVGAGAVLPLAGCGDGNDDNTDTTMQTSMEMPATTETESEESTPTSVTSTDQLGTFDQAKLDAFVVAFRSGYSDLSEDRDDDSIENIVIASCNDLANGVSEEQVTEKIRVLAANKGTEPSQDQAERIYDIVTPACP
;
A
#
# COMPACT_ATOMS: atom_id res chain seq x y z
N MET A 1 33.70 -34.06 -6.98
CA MET A 1 34.92 -33.25 -7.20
C MET A 1 34.64 -31.85 -6.67
N LYS A 2 35.35 -31.45 -5.61
CA LYS A 2 35.18 -30.12 -4.98
C LYS A 2 35.82 -29.06 -5.88
N LYS A 3 35.14 -27.94 -6.08
CA LYS A 3 35.75 -26.68 -6.51
C LYS A 3 35.45 -25.63 -5.45
N ILE A 4 36.51 -25.10 -4.90
CA ILE A 4 36.66 -24.13 -3.81
C ILE A 4 37.35 -22.91 -4.41
N ILE A 5 36.72 -21.74 -4.49
CA ILE A 5 37.34 -20.43 -4.74
C ILE A 5 36.28 -19.35 -4.37
N ALA A 6 36.50 -18.23 -3.70
CA ALA A 6 37.48 -17.72 -2.74
C ALA A 6 36.88 -16.41 -2.16
N THR A 7 37.24 -16.10 -0.92
CA THR A 7 36.90 -14.92 -0.12
C THR A 7 37.66 -13.66 -0.56
N ALA A 8 37.05 -12.47 -0.44
CA ALA A 8 37.63 -11.16 -0.04
C ALA A 8 36.67 -9.99 -0.43
N LEU A 9 36.58 -8.81 0.18
CA LEU A 9 36.91 -8.19 1.49
C LEU A 9 36.37 -6.74 1.37
N VAL A 10 35.88 -6.17 2.49
CA VAL A 10 36.01 -4.75 2.92
C VAL A 10 35.23 -3.63 2.20
N GLY A 11 34.57 -2.80 3.03
CA GLY A 11 34.31 -1.37 2.78
C GLY A 11 33.09 -0.85 3.53
N ALA A 12 33.23 -0.44 4.80
CA ALA A 12 33.31 0.96 5.24
C ALA A 12 31.94 1.67 5.29
N GLY A 13 31.48 1.97 6.50
CA GLY A 13 30.22 2.66 6.75
C GLY A 13 30.28 4.18 6.50
N ALA A 14 29.11 4.80 6.51
CA ALA A 14 28.90 6.20 6.84
C ALA A 14 27.44 6.38 7.30
N VAL A 15 27.29 6.73 8.58
CA VAL A 15 26.07 7.30 9.16
C VAL A 15 25.93 8.75 8.68
N LEU A 16 24.72 9.18 8.31
CA LEU A 16 24.36 10.58 8.18
C LEU A 16 22.98 10.85 8.82
N PRO A 17 22.80 12.02 9.46
CA PRO A 17 21.86 12.21 10.57
C PRO A 17 20.49 12.78 10.16
N LEU A 18 19.57 12.69 11.11
CA LEU A 18 18.26 13.33 11.20
C LEU A 18 18.33 14.86 11.05
N ALA A 19 17.51 15.42 10.16
CA ALA A 19 17.05 16.80 10.11
C ALA A 19 15.63 16.76 9.51
N GLY A 20 14.60 17.44 10.00
CA GLY A 20 14.45 18.36 11.12
C GLY A 20 12.95 18.62 11.29
N CYS A 21 12.55 18.90 12.53
CA CYS A 21 11.21 19.32 12.92
C CYS A 21 10.98 20.77 12.45
N GLY A 22 9.87 21.04 11.78
CA GLY A 22 9.43 22.39 11.40
C GLY A 22 7.97 22.58 11.80
N ASP A 23 7.79 23.39 12.85
CA ASP A 23 6.55 23.77 13.52
C ASP A 23 5.98 25.06 12.90
N GLY A 24 4.64 25.16 12.81
CA GLY A 24 3.94 26.43 12.99
C GLY A 24 3.34 27.17 11.78
N ASN A 25 2.00 27.24 11.80
CA ASN A 25 1.21 28.49 11.85
C ASN A 25 0.63 29.12 10.54
N ASP A 26 -0.71 29.00 10.44
CA ASP A 26 -1.71 30.05 10.14
C ASP A 26 -2.46 30.17 8.80
N ASP A 27 -3.79 30.05 8.97
CA ASP A 27 -4.91 30.84 8.44
C ASP A 27 -4.98 31.19 6.95
N ASN A 28 -6.02 30.67 6.30
CA ASN A 28 -6.84 31.48 5.39
C ASN A 28 -8.32 31.08 5.51
N THR A 29 -9.09 31.98 6.11
CA THR A 29 -10.53 32.16 5.95
C THR A 29 -10.91 32.50 4.51
N ASP A 30 -11.92 31.84 3.94
CA ASP A 30 -12.90 32.43 3.02
C ASP A 30 -14.13 31.50 2.99
N THR A 31 -15.19 31.82 3.76
CA THR A 31 -16.38 32.55 3.27
C THR A 31 -16.91 32.01 1.93
N THR A 32 -18.03 31.28 1.96
CA THR A 32 -19.27 31.60 1.23
C THR A 32 -20.17 30.36 1.23
N MET A 33 -21.19 30.39 2.09
CA MET A 33 -22.41 29.62 1.85
C MET A 33 -23.31 30.41 0.88
N GLN A 34 -24.18 29.67 0.18
CA GLN A 34 -25.23 30.12 -0.76
C GLN A 34 -24.76 30.22 -2.22
N THR A 35 -25.49 29.78 -3.24
CA THR A 35 -26.78 29.09 -3.37
C THR A 35 -26.97 28.83 -4.87
N SER A 36 -27.76 27.82 -5.21
CA SER A 36 -28.37 27.56 -6.52
C SER A 36 -27.44 27.20 -7.67
N MET A 37 -27.65 26.00 -8.21
CA MET A 37 -28.10 25.85 -9.59
C MET A 37 -28.71 24.44 -9.77
N GLU A 38 -30.03 24.44 -9.92
CA GLU A 38 -30.81 23.66 -10.89
C GLU A 38 -30.06 22.66 -11.80
N MET A 39 -30.53 21.41 -11.78
CA MET A 39 -30.42 20.42 -12.86
C MET A 39 -31.02 20.98 -14.17
N PRO A 40 -30.65 20.51 -15.40
CA PRO A 40 -30.47 19.07 -15.70
C PRO A 40 -29.44 18.67 -16.78
N ALA A 41 -29.28 17.35 -16.88
CA ALA A 41 -29.01 16.58 -18.10
C ALA A 41 -27.54 16.38 -18.56
N THR A 42 -27.10 15.14 -18.33
CA THR A 42 -26.43 14.23 -19.29
C THR A 42 -25.11 14.68 -19.88
N THR A 43 -24.01 14.12 -19.38
CA THR A 43 -22.92 13.63 -20.23
C THR A 43 -22.23 12.47 -19.50
N GLU A 44 -22.14 11.34 -20.19
CA GLU A 44 -21.31 10.21 -19.81
C GLU A 44 -19.85 10.67 -19.69
N THR A 45 -19.29 10.58 -18.50
CA THR A 45 -17.85 10.45 -18.32
C THR A 45 -17.69 9.60 -17.07
N GLU A 46 -17.25 8.37 -17.32
CA GLU A 46 -16.67 7.44 -16.37
C GLU A 46 -15.80 8.22 -15.39
N SER A 47 -16.39 8.60 -14.27
CA SER A 47 -15.67 9.08 -13.10
C SER A 47 -15.60 7.85 -12.25
N GLU A 48 -14.45 7.19 -12.31
CA GLU A 48 -14.03 6.23 -11.30
C GLU A 48 -14.25 6.92 -9.95
N GLU A 49 -15.36 6.56 -9.32
CA GLU A 49 -15.66 6.89 -7.95
C GLU A 49 -14.56 6.20 -7.13
N SER A 50 -13.46 6.92 -6.95
CA SER A 50 -12.51 6.68 -5.87
C SER A 50 -13.29 6.91 -4.58
N THR A 51 -14.11 5.92 -4.23
CA THR A 51 -14.63 5.77 -2.89
C THR A 51 -13.40 5.80 -1.99
N PRO A 52 -13.32 6.73 -1.03
CA PRO A 52 -12.33 6.58 0.03
C PRO A 52 -12.70 5.27 0.69
N THR A 53 -11.89 4.23 0.47
CA THR A 53 -12.01 2.95 1.16
C THR A 53 -12.00 3.32 2.63
N SER A 54 -13.17 3.29 3.27
CA SER A 54 -13.33 3.45 4.70
C SER A 54 -12.23 2.64 5.34
N VAL A 55 -11.42 3.29 6.16
CA VAL A 55 -10.48 2.64 7.05
C VAL A 55 -11.25 1.59 7.83
N THR A 56 -11.25 0.35 7.35
CA THR A 56 -11.99 -0.70 8.03
C THR A 56 -11.31 -0.90 9.35
N SER A 57 -12.06 -0.74 10.44
CA SER A 57 -11.55 -0.89 11.80
C SER A 57 -10.75 -2.19 11.90
N THR A 58 -9.44 -2.05 12.07
CA THR A 58 -8.50 -3.17 12.26
C THR A 58 -8.65 -3.80 13.64
N ASP A 59 -9.51 -3.24 14.50
CA ASP A 59 -9.84 -3.76 15.84
C ASP A 59 -10.25 -5.24 15.85
N GLN A 60 -10.80 -5.76 14.75
CA GLN A 60 -11.19 -7.16 14.63
C GLN A 60 -10.01 -8.13 14.43
N LEU A 61 -8.89 -7.64 13.90
CA LEU A 61 -7.72 -8.44 13.54
C LEU A 61 -6.72 -8.59 14.71
N GLY A 62 -6.83 -7.75 15.73
CA GLY A 62 -5.79 -7.66 16.76
C GLY A 62 -4.52 -6.99 16.25
N THR A 63 -3.38 -7.30 16.88
CA THR A 63 -2.10 -6.64 16.56
C THR A 63 -1.36 -7.40 15.47
N PHE A 64 -1.02 -6.71 14.39
CA PHE A 64 -0.13 -7.24 13.37
C PHE A 64 1.29 -7.42 13.93
N ASP A 65 1.93 -8.51 13.54
CA ASP A 65 3.35 -8.73 13.82
C ASP A 65 4.18 -7.86 12.89
N GLN A 66 4.91 -6.89 13.45
CA GLN A 66 5.73 -5.96 12.66
C GLN A 66 6.79 -6.68 11.82
N ALA A 67 7.37 -7.78 12.31
CA ALA A 67 8.37 -8.51 11.54
C ALA A 67 7.76 -9.19 10.31
N LYS A 68 6.48 -9.58 10.35
CA LYS A 68 5.75 -10.07 9.16
C LYS A 68 5.44 -8.94 8.18
N LEU A 69 5.08 -7.75 8.65
CA LEU A 69 4.86 -6.57 7.81
C LEU A 69 6.15 -6.15 7.10
N ASP A 70 7.25 -6.00 7.84
CA ASP A 70 8.57 -5.70 7.29
C ASP A 70 9.02 -6.76 6.26
N ALA A 71 8.78 -8.04 6.55
CA ALA A 71 9.08 -9.13 5.63
C ALA A 71 8.25 -9.04 4.34
N PHE A 72 6.98 -8.67 4.44
CA PHE A 72 6.13 -8.41 3.27
C PHE A 72 6.66 -7.24 2.46
N VAL A 73 7.02 -6.12 3.09
CA VAL A 73 7.58 -4.94 2.40
C VAL A 73 8.84 -5.32 1.63
N VAL A 74 9.76 -6.05 2.25
CA VAL A 74 10.99 -6.53 1.60
C VAL A 74 10.66 -7.45 0.42
N ALA A 75 9.75 -8.42 0.61
CA ALA A 75 9.33 -9.34 -0.44
C ALA A 75 8.68 -8.58 -1.62
N PHE A 76 7.76 -7.66 -1.33
CA PHE A 76 7.06 -6.85 -2.31
C PHE A 76 8.03 -5.98 -3.11
N ARG A 77 8.94 -5.26 -2.46
CA ARG A 77 9.98 -4.45 -3.12
C ARG A 77 10.92 -5.30 -3.98
N SER A 78 11.25 -6.50 -3.52
CA SER A 78 12.14 -7.40 -4.26
C SER A 78 11.48 -8.06 -5.48
N GLY A 79 10.17 -8.34 -5.40
CA GLY A 79 9.40 -9.00 -6.47
C GLY A 79 8.76 -8.03 -7.45
N TYR A 80 8.50 -6.79 -7.01
CA TYR A 80 7.73 -5.79 -7.74
C TYR A 80 8.35 -4.40 -7.58
N SER A 81 9.55 -4.20 -8.13
CA SER A 81 10.26 -2.91 -8.10
C SER A 81 9.39 -1.77 -8.63
N ASP A 82 8.70 -2.01 -9.74
CA ASP A 82 7.92 -0.99 -10.44
C ASP A 82 6.65 -0.59 -9.66
N LEU A 83 6.08 -1.55 -8.90
CA LEU A 83 4.92 -1.33 -8.04
C LEU A 83 5.27 -0.68 -6.69
N SER A 84 6.56 -0.70 -6.32
CA SER A 84 7.05 -0.17 -5.04
C SER A 84 7.90 1.10 -5.17
N GLU A 85 8.16 1.54 -6.40
CA GLU A 85 8.94 2.73 -6.69
C GLU A 85 8.30 3.98 -6.06
N ASP A 86 9.10 4.70 -5.26
CA ASP A 86 8.69 5.90 -4.51
C ASP A 86 7.47 5.71 -3.59
N ARG A 87 7.17 4.47 -3.18
CA ARG A 87 6.22 4.19 -2.11
C ARG A 87 6.93 4.12 -0.78
N ASP A 88 6.29 4.65 0.26
CA ASP A 88 6.71 4.44 1.64
C ASP A 88 6.34 3.03 2.13
N ASP A 89 7.06 2.53 3.13
CA ASP A 89 6.83 1.19 3.69
C ASP A 89 5.41 1.07 4.25
N ASP A 90 4.93 2.07 5.00
CA ASP A 90 3.55 2.14 5.53
C ASP A 90 2.48 1.96 4.43
N SER A 91 2.73 2.52 3.24
CA SER A 91 1.81 2.40 2.10
C SER A 91 1.81 0.99 1.52
N ILE A 92 2.94 0.27 1.57
CA ILE A 92 3.05 -1.12 1.14
C ILE A 92 2.44 -2.03 2.21
N GLU A 93 2.70 -1.79 3.49
CA GLU A 93 2.08 -2.51 4.61
C GLU A 93 0.55 -2.43 4.60
N ASN A 94 0.00 -1.29 4.17
CA ASN A 94 -1.45 -1.10 4.06
C ASN A 94 -2.12 -2.16 3.15
N ILE A 95 -1.42 -2.68 2.15
CA ILE A 95 -1.90 -3.78 1.30
C ILE A 95 -2.23 -5.00 2.18
N VAL A 96 -1.33 -5.39 3.08
CA VAL A 96 -1.56 -6.50 4.02
C VAL A 96 -2.72 -6.18 4.94
N ILE A 97 -2.70 -5.01 5.55
CA ILE A 97 -3.69 -4.61 6.57
C ILE A 97 -5.11 -4.63 5.97
N ALA A 98 -5.29 -4.01 4.81
CA ALA A 98 -6.58 -3.95 4.12
C ALA A 98 -7.07 -5.34 3.69
N SER A 99 -6.20 -6.14 3.08
CA SER A 99 -6.56 -7.47 2.62
C SER A 99 -6.88 -8.44 3.76
N CYS A 100 -6.10 -8.44 4.83
CA CYS A 100 -6.40 -9.25 6.01
C CYS A 100 -7.74 -8.84 6.64
N ASN A 101 -8.05 -7.55 6.61
CA ASN A 101 -9.32 -7.05 7.09
C ASN A 101 -10.50 -7.56 6.25
N ASP A 102 -10.39 -7.52 4.93
CA ASP A 102 -11.42 -8.06 4.04
C ASP A 102 -11.60 -9.57 4.26
N LEU A 103 -10.50 -10.32 4.39
CA LEU A 103 -10.54 -11.75 4.70
C LEU A 103 -11.27 -12.04 6.02
N ALA A 104 -11.00 -11.26 7.07
CA ALA A 104 -11.68 -11.41 8.35
C ALA A 104 -13.18 -11.05 8.29
N ASN A 105 -13.57 -10.13 7.41
CA ASN A 105 -14.98 -9.82 7.12
C ASN A 105 -15.67 -10.87 6.22
N GLY A 106 -14.96 -11.91 5.80
CA GLY A 106 -15.50 -12.96 4.93
C GLY A 106 -15.66 -12.56 3.47
N VAL A 107 -14.92 -11.54 3.02
CA VAL A 107 -14.81 -11.20 1.59
C VAL A 107 -14.15 -12.37 0.86
N SER A 108 -14.62 -12.66 -0.36
CA SER A 108 -14.08 -13.77 -1.14
C SER A 108 -12.66 -13.48 -1.62
N GLU A 109 -11.84 -14.53 -1.72
CA GLU A 109 -10.46 -14.45 -2.23
C GLU A 109 -10.36 -13.66 -3.54
N GLU A 110 -11.24 -13.92 -4.50
CA GLU A 110 -11.26 -13.21 -5.79
C GLU A 110 -11.45 -11.69 -5.63
N GLN A 111 -12.31 -11.25 -4.69
CA GLN A 111 -12.52 -9.83 -4.42
C GLN A 111 -11.32 -9.22 -3.66
N VAL A 112 -10.71 -9.98 -2.76
CA VAL A 112 -9.49 -9.54 -2.06
C VAL A 112 -8.33 -9.40 -3.05
N THR A 113 -8.18 -10.33 -3.98
CA THR A 113 -7.16 -10.30 -5.04
C THR A 113 -7.35 -9.10 -5.97
N GLU A 114 -8.59 -8.80 -6.39
CA GLU A 114 -8.84 -7.60 -7.20
C GLU A 114 -8.54 -6.31 -6.41
N LYS A 115 -8.88 -6.28 -5.13
CA LYS A 115 -8.53 -5.15 -4.28
C LYS A 115 -7.02 -5.01 -4.09
N ILE A 116 -6.30 -6.11 -3.91
CA ILE A 116 -4.83 -6.14 -3.89
C ILE A 116 -4.28 -5.54 -5.18
N ARG A 117 -4.86 -5.89 -6.33
CA ARG A 117 -4.43 -5.35 -7.62
C ARG A 117 -4.51 -3.83 -7.66
N VAL A 118 -5.61 -3.27 -7.15
CA VAL A 118 -5.81 -1.81 -7.00
C VAL A 118 -4.85 -1.20 -5.98
N LEU A 119 -4.68 -1.80 -4.80
CA LEU A 119 -3.81 -1.28 -3.72
C LEU A 119 -2.30 -1.38 -4.06
N ALA A 120 -1.93 -2.36 -4.87
CA ALA A 120 -0.57 -2.56 -5.34
C ALA A 120 -0.25 -1.73 -6.59
N ALA A 121 -1.26 -1.17 -7.28
CA ALA A 121 -1.04 -0.27 -8.41
C ALA A 121 -0.25 0.97 -7.97
N ASN A 122 0.67 1.42 -8.83
CA ASN A 122 1.55 2.54 -8.55
C ASN A 122 1.85 3.31 -9.83
N LYS A 123 1.66 4.64 -9.81
CA LYS A 123 1.99 5.55 -10.94
C LYS A 123 1.50 5.08 -12.31
N GLY A 124 0.29 4.52 -12.38
CA GLY A 124 -0.29 3.99 -13.63
C GLY A 124 0.25 2.62 -14.07
N THR A 125 1.11 2.00 -13.26
CA THR A 125 1.46 0.59 -13.39
C THR A 125 0.54 -0.23 -12.51
N GLU A 126 -0.19 -1.15 -13.12
CA GLU A 126 -1.07 -2.07 -12.41
C GLU A 126 -0.51 -3.50 -12.49
N PRO A 127 -0.51 -4.26 -11.39
CA PRO A 127 -0.15 -5.67 -11.44
C PRO A 127 -1.11 -6.46 -12.34
N SER A 128 -0.58 -7.47 -13.04
CA SER A 128 -1.41 -8.46 -13.70
C SER A 128 -2.17 -9.33 -12.69
N GLN A 129 -3.21 -10.04 -13.16
CA GLN A 129 -3.95 -11.02 -12.34
C GLN A 129 -2.99 -11.98 -11.61
N ASP A 130 -2.06 -12.62 -12.34
CA ASP A 130 -1.07 -13.53 -11.77
C ASP A 130 -0.16 -12.86 -10.72
N GLN A 131 0.12 -11.56 -10.85
CA GLN A 131 0.91 -10.82 -9.86
C GLN A 131 0.07 -10.52 -8.62
N ALA A 132 -1.20 -10.15 -8.78
CA ALA A 132 -2.12 -9.93 -7.68
C ALA A 132 -2.35 -11.22 -6.87
N GLU A 133 -2.52 -12.37 -7.52
CA GLU A 133 -2.63 -13.68 -6.86
C GLU A 133 -1.36 -14.02 -6.06
N ARG A 134 -0.17 -13.74 -6.62
CA ARG A 134 1.08 -13.92 -5.88
C ARG A 134 1.22 -12.98 -4.70
N ILE A 135 0.71 -11.74 -4.82
CA ILE A 135 0.70 -10.79 -3.70
C ILE A 135 -0.26 -11.29 -2.62
N TYR A 136 -1.42 -11.84 -2.99
CA TYR A 136 -2.35 -12.47 -2.06
C TYR A 136 -1.70 -13.62 -1.27
N ASP A 137 -0.93 -14.48 -1.95
CA ASP A 137 -0.22 -15.61 -1.32
C ASP A 137 0.80 -15.18 -0.26
N ILE A 138 1.44 -14.00 -0.43
CA ILE A 138 2.39 -13.45 0.56
C ILE A 138 1.69 -12.62 1.65
N VAL A 139 0.51 -12.06 1.38
CA VAL A 139 -0.31 -11.33 2.36
C VAL A 139 -0.95 -12.26 3.39
N THR A 140 -1.56 -13.35 2.93
CA THR A 140 -2.30 -14.30 3.77
C THR A 140 -1.54 -14.78 5.01
N PRO A 141 -0.25 -15.19 4.94
CA PRO A 141 0.51 -15.59 6.13
C PRO A 141 0.89 -14.43 7.08
N ALA A 142 0.81 -13.18 6.61
CA ALA A 142 1.02 -11.98 7.41
C ALA A 142 -0.20 -11.57 8.24
N CYS A 143 -1.38 -12.14 7.94
CA CYS A 143 -2.58 -11.91 8.73
C CYS A 143 -2.45 -12.49 10.16
N PRO A 144 -3.02 -11.80 11.17
CA PRO A 144 -3.08 -12.27 12.56
C PRO A 144 -4.10 -13.39 12.79
#